data_AF-K9PXX8-F1
#
_entry.id   AF-K9PXX8-F1
#
_cell.length_a   1.000
_cell.length_b   1.000
_cell.length_c   1.000
_cell.angle_alpha   90.00
_cell.angle_beta   90.00
_cell.angle_gamma   90.00
#
_symmetry.space_group_name_H-M   'P 1'
#
loop_
_entity.id
_entity.type
_entity.pdbx_description
1 polymer ?
#
loop_
_entity_poly.entity_id
_entity_poly.type
_entity_poly.pdbx_seq_one_letter_code
_entity_poly.pdbx_strand_id
1 'polypeptide(L)'
;MSLSVVPAQPQQFQQSIKLHAALPLGQLLVQAGLVSEDQVQLALQNQSIPGYEDFRIGEILALRGWIKQETCDFFAIRWNNILQSLKIKNKQKKIGYYLLEAGLLTEEQVTSILRIQQKNKKLFGQIAVTQGYLKQQTVDFFVKYLSSAKRNEIVRDDSLERAERYFKLRDLQGAMLELREVLRRDGNNGMAHAWLTRIYLEQGQESLAKVHLKQAIALSPNQKFVKDTKKQFFAAALPSTSKLRTEAKSAQRGSWLRFG
;
A
#
# COMPACT_ATOMS: atom_id res chain seq x y z
N MET A 1 59.60 23.74 -15.39
CA MET A 1 58.20 23.63 -15.83
C MET A 1 57.80 22.17 -15.75
N SER A 2 57.26 21.75 -14.62
CA SER A 2 56.91 20.35 -14.32
C SER A 2 55.41 20.30 -14.06
N LEU A 3 54.65 19.85 -15.06
CA LEU A 3 53.21 19.64 -14.95
C LEU A 3 52.95 18.27 -14.35
N SER A 4 52.69 18.26 -13.04
CA SER A 4 52.19 17.11 -12.29
C SER A 4 50.76 16.82 -12.72
N VAL A 5 50.57 15.71 -13.43
CA VAL A 5 49.23 15.19 -13.75
C VAL A 5 48.70 14.47 -12.51
N VAL A 6 47.70 15.07 -11.88
CA VAL A 6 46.94 14.47 -10.79
C VAL A 6 45.98 13.43 -11.39
N PRO A 7 45.99 12.15 -10.98
CA PRO A 7 44.96 11.22 -11.39
C PRO A 7 43.67 11.53 -10.61
N ALA A 8 42.59 11.79 -11.35
CA ALA A 8 41.25 11.94 -10.81
C ALA A 8 40.82 10.65 -10.08
N GLN A 9 40.59 10.76 -8.78
CA GLN A 9 39.99 9.68 -8.00
C GLN A 9 38.53 9.45 -8.44
N PRO A 10 38.07 8.19 -8.60
CA PRO A 10 36.66 7.92 -8.83
C PRO A 10 35.88 8.33 -7.57
N GLN A 11 35.08 9.38 -7.73
CA GLN A 11 34.21 9.90 -6.68
C GLN A 11 33.30 8.78 -6.18
N GLN A 12 33.41 8.55 -4.87
CA GLN A 12 32.49 7.77 -4.07
C GLN A 12 31.05 8.22 -4.38
N PHE A 13 30.28 7.39 -5.09
CA PHE A 13 28.85 7.62 -5.22
C PHE A 13 28.20 7.35 -3.87
N GLN A 14 27.93 8.45 -3.19
CA GLN A 14 27.40 8.55 -1.86
C GLN A 14 26.12 7.72 -1.69
N GLN A 15 26.14 6.90 -0.64
CA GLN A 15 24.94 6.49 0.07
C GLN A 15 24.11 7.73 0.44
N SER A 16 22.98 7.93 -0.23
CA SER A 16 21.75 8.46 0.38
C SER A 16 20.68 8.71 -0.67
N ILE A 17 19.78 7.74 -0.93
CA ILE A 17 18.45 8.09 -1.45
C ILE A 17 17.38 7.25 -0.78
N LYS A 18 16.77 7.89 0.21
CA LYS A 18 15.33 7.94 0.55
C LYS A 18 14.43 6.92 -0.17
N LEU A 19 13.76 6.11 0.66
CA LEU A 19 12.54 5.35 0.42
C LEU A 19 11.65 5.92 -0.71
N HIS A 20 11.29 5.07 -1.70
CA HIS A 20 10.21 5.17 -2.73
C HIS A 20 10.60 5.26 -4.22
N ALA A 21 11.86 5.16 -4.62
CA ALA A 21 12.21 4.94 -6.04
C ALA A 21 12.14 3.44 -6.40
N ALA A 22 11.54 3.09 -7.55
CA ALA A 22 11.65 1.75 -8.10
C ALA A 22 13.14 1.40 -8.27
N LEU A 23 13.57 0.24 -7.75
CA LEU A 23 14.96 -0.18 -7.87
C LEU A 23 15.35 -0.26 -9.36
N PRO A 24 16.50 0.28 -9.77
CA PRO A 24 17.01 0.07 -11.12
C PRO A 24 17.12 -1.43 -11.43
N LEU A 25 16.85 -1.81 -12.69
CA LEU A 25 16.79 -3.22 -13.11
C LEU A 25 18.04 -4.00 -12.70
N GLY A 26 19.24 -3.46 -12.93
CA GLY A 26 20.49 -4.12 -12.56
C GLY A 26 20.57 -4.44 -11.06
N GLN A 27 20.24 -3.47 -10.20
CA GLN A 27 20.25 -3.66 -8.74
C GLN A 27 19.20 -4.68 -8.30
N LEU A 28 18.03 -4.69 -8.95
CA LEU A 28 16.96 -5.65 -8.68
C LEU A 28 17.41 -7.09 -9.00
N LEU A 29 18.08 -7.29 -10.14
CA LEU A 29 18.60 -8.59 -10.56
C LEU A 29 19.74 -9.07 -9.66
N VAL A 30 20.61 -8.16 -9.21
CA VAL A 30 21.66 -8.47 -8.21
C VAL A 30 21.04 -8.91 -6.88
N GLN A 31 20.03 -8.19 -6.39
CA GLN A 31 19.34 -8.57 -5.16
C GLN A 31 18.65 -9.94 -5.28
N ALA A 32 18.15 -10.28 -6.46
CA ALA A 32 17.58 -11.58 -6.77
C ALA A 32 18.64 -12.69 -6.97
N GLY A 33 19.94 -12.37 -6.94
CA GLY A 33 21.04 -13.32 -7.13
C GLY A 33 21.19 -13.83 -8.56
N LEU A 34 20.58 -13.13 -9.53
CA LEU A 34 20.51 -13.55 -10.94
C LEU A 34 21.73 -13.08 -11.74
N VAL A 35 22.32 -11.96 -11.34
CA VAL A 35 23.56 -11.40 -11.89
C VAL A 35 24.44 -10.89 -10.75
N SER A 36 25.74 -10.73 -10.98
CA SER A 36 26.65 -10.07 -10.04
C SER A 36 26.68 -8.56 -10.24
N GLU A 37 27.17 -7.84 -9.24
CA GLU A 37 27.39 -6.39 -9.34
C GLU A 37 28.39 -6.06 -10.45
N ASP A 38 29.46 -6.86 -10.60
CA ASP A 38 30.45 -6.70 -11.67
C ASP A 38 29.83 -6.87 -13.07
N GLN A 39 28.91 -7.83 -13.25
CA GLN A 39 28.19 -8.01 -14.51
C GLN A 39 27.33 -6.80 -14.84
N VAL A 40 26.68 -6.21 -13.84
CA VAL A 40 25.89 -4.98 -13.98
C VAL A 40 26.79 -3.79 -14.32
N GLN A 41 27.91 -3.63 -13.61
CA GLN A 41 28.87 -2.55 -13.87
C GLN A 41 29.46 -2.66 -15.28
N LEU A 42 29.85 -3.86 -15.71
CA LEU A 42 30.37 -4.08 -17.06
C LEU A 42 29.30 -3.81 -18.12
N ALA A 43 28.04 -4.18 -17.88
CA ALA A 43 26.94 -3.86 -18.79
C ALA A 43 26.68 -2.35 -18.88
N LEU A 44 26.78 -1.61 -17.78
CA LEU A 44 26.68 -0.15 -17.75
C LEU A 44 27.87 0.53 -18.46
N GLN A 45 29.08 0.02 -18.29
CA GLN A 45 30.26 0.51 -19.02
C GLN A 45 30.08 0.35 -20.53
N ASN A 46 29.51 -0.76 -20.99
CA ASN A 46 29.23 -0.98 -22.41
C ASN A 46 28.22 0.03 -22.99
N GLN A 47 27.26 0.53 -22.21
CA GLN A 47 26.34 1.59 -22.66
C GLN A 47 27.03 2.93 -22.91
N SER A 48 28.22 3.14 -22.33
CA SER A 48 29.01 4.35 -22.51
C SER A 48 29.87 4.32 -23.79
N ILE A 49 29.85 3.20 -24.53
CA ILE A 49 30.56 3.05 -25.80
C ILE A 49 29.71 3.70 -26.90
N PRO A 50 30.26 4.64 -27.69
CA PRO A 50 29.54 5.26 -28.81
C PRO A 50 28.97 4.22 -29.77
N GLY A 51 27.67 4.31 -30.05
CA GLY A 51 26.93 3.33 -30.87
C GLY A 51 26.28 2.18 -30.10
N TYR A 52 26.47 2.08 -28.78
CA TYR A 52 25.78 1.13 -27.89
C TYR A 52 24.80 1.81 -26.92
N GLU A 53 24.57 3.11 -27.09
CA GLU A 53 23.76 3.97 -26.21
C GLU A 53 22.29 3.53 -26.12
N ASP A 54 21.77 2.93 -27.20
CA ASP A 54 20.37 2.47 -27.27
C ASP A 54 20.14 1.12 -26.59
N PHE A 55 21.21 0.34 -26.34
CA PHE A 55 21.07 -0.97 -25.71
C PHE A 55 20.74 -0.79 -24.24
N ARG A 56 19.62 -1.36 -23.80
CA ARG A 56 19.25 -1.38 -22.38
C ARG A 56 20.15 -2.37 -21.65
N ILE A 57 20.46 -2.07 -20.38
CA ILE A 57 21.29 -2.96 -19.56
C ILE A 57 20.77 -4.42 -19.56
N GLY A 58 19.45 -4.63 -19.55
CA GLY A 58 18.86 -5.97 -19.60
C GLY A 58 19.16 -6.73 -20.90
N GLU A 59 19.20 -6.03 -22.02
CA GLU A 59 19.54 -6.61 -23.33
C GLU A 59 21.03 -6.99 -23.36
N ILE A 60 21.90 -6.13 -22.82
CA ILE A 60 23.34 -6.42 -22.73
C ILE A 60 23.59 -7.64 -21.85
N LEU A 61 22.95 -7.72 -20.68
CA LEU A 61 23.07 -8.87 -19.77
C LEU A 61 22.58 -10.17 -20.46
N ALA A 62 21.50 -10.10 -21.24
CA ALA A 62 20.95 -11.24 -21.95
C ALA A 62 21.83 -11.68 -23.15
N LEU A 63 22.30 -10.72 -23.96
CA LEU A 63 23.20 -10.98 -25.10
C LEU A 63 24.53 -11.61 -24.65
N ARG A 64 25.02 -11.25 -23.46
CA ARG A 64 26.22 -11.84 -22.84
C ARG A 64 25.96 -13.24 -22.26
N GLY A 65 24.71 -13.71 -22.24
CA GLY A 65 24.32 -15.01 -21.71
C GLY A 65 24.32 -15.11 -20.19
N TRP A 66 24.42 -14.00 -19.46
CA TRP A 66 24.44 -14.01 -17.99
C TRP A 66 23.06 -14.22 -17.38
N ILE A 67 22.01 -13.85 -18.11
CA ILE A 67 20.61 -14.04 -17.74
C ILE A 67 19.79 -14.33 -18.98
N LYS A 68 18.69 -15.08 -18.86
CA LYS A 68 17.75 -15.24 -19.98
C LYS A 68 17.03 -13.93 -20.27
N GLN A 69 16.76 -13.66 -21.54
CA GLN A 69 15.96 -12.51 -21.95
C GLN A 69 14.58 -12.51 -21.28
N GLU A 70 13.90 -13.66 -21.28
CA GLU A 70 12.60 -13.85 -20.63
C GLU A 70 12.62 -13.45 -19.14
N THR A 71 13.66 -13.84 -18.41
CA THR A 71 13.84 -13.48 -17.00
C THR A 71 14.03 -11.97 -16.87
N CYS A 72 14.84 -11.38 -17.73
CA CYS A 72 15.10 -9.95 -17.70
C CYS A 72 13.82 -9.13 -17.99
N ASP A 73 13.04 -9.55 -18.98
CA ASP A 73 11.76 -8.94 -19.36
C ASP A 73 10.72 -9.05 -18.24
N PHE A 74 10.68 -10.21 -17.57
CA PHE A 74 9.82 -10.40 -16.40
C PHE A 74 10.11 -9.34 -15.32
N PHE A 75 11.38 -9.12 -14.99
CA PHE A 75 11.77 -8.13 -13.97
C PHE A 75 11.60 -6.69 -14.42
N ALA A 76 11.84 -6.39 -15.69
CA ALA A 76 11.71 -5.05 -16.25
C ALA A 76 10.25 -4.59 -16.37
N ILE A 77 9.34 -5.50 -16.75
CA ILE A 77 7.97 -5.15 -17.14
C ILE A 77 6.95 -5.69 -16.12
N ARG A 78 6.99 -6.99 -15.83
CA ARG A 78 5.92 -7.67 -15.08
C ARG A 78 6.04 -7.51 -13.56
N TRP A 79 7.26 -7.48 -13.03
CA TRP A 79 7.50 -7.52 -11.60
C TRP A 79 6.79 -6.40 -10.83
N ASN A 80 6.92 -5.15 -11.30
CA ASN A 80 6.26 -4.01 -10.65
C ASN A 80 4.73 -4.13 -10.71
N ASN A 81 4.18 -4.60 -11.84
CA ASN A 81 2.74 -4.82 -12.00
C ASN A 81 2.22 -5.90 -11.04
N ILE A 82 2.99 -6.97 -10.82
CA ILE A 82 2.67 -7.99 -9.82
C ILE A 82 2.64 -7.35 -8.43
N LEU A 83 3.69 -6.64 -8.03
CA LEU A 83 3.74 -6.00 -6.72
C LEU A 83 2.64 -4.94 -6.52
N GLN A 84 2.23 -4.23 -7.57
CA GLN A 84 1.09 -3.31 -7.52
C GLN A 84 -0.23 -4.05 -7.43
N SER A 85 -0.45 -5.09 -8.24
CA SER A 85 -1.68 -5.87 -8.22
C SER A 85 -1.89 -6.58 -6.87
N LEU A 86 -0.82 -7.03 -6.21
CA LEU A 86 -0.88 -7.60 -4.87
C LEU A 86 -1.27 -6.58 -3.80
N LYS A 87 -1.05 -5.28 -4.03
CA LYS A 87 -1.52 -4.22 -3.13
C LYS A 87 -3.00 -3.91 -3.31
N ILE A 88 -3.56 -4.14 -4.51
CA ILE A 88 -4.93 -3.75 -4.88
C ILE A 88 -5.90 -4.94 -4.79
N LYS A 89 -5.44 -6.13 -5.17
CA LYS A 89 -6.24 -7.36 -5.25
C LYS A 89 -5.57 -8.40 -4.34
N ASN A 90 -6.26 -8.80 -3.28
CA ASN A 90 -5.79 -9.82 -2.32
C ASN A 90 -5.88 -11.25 -2.90
N LYS A 91 -5.24 -11.47 -4.07
CA LYS A 91 -5.16 -12.79 -4.71
C LYS A 91 -3.74 -13.08 -5.13
N GLN A 92 -2.91 -13.34 -4.14
CA GLN A 92 -1.53 -13.79 -4.33
C GLN A 92 -1.49 -15.21 -4.91
N LYS A 93 -0.77 -15.39 -6.02
CA LYS A 93 -0.45 -16.72 -6.56
C LYS A 93 0.65 -17.37 -5.73
N LYS A 94 0.79 -18.69 -5.83
CA LYS A 94 1.86 -19.41 -5.12
C LYS A 94 3.23 -19.03 -5.70
N ILE A 95 4.29 -19.08 -4.88
CA ILE A 95 5.64 -18.65 -5.30
C ILE A 95 6.14 -19.36 -6.57
N GLY A 96 5.82 -20.65 -6.74
CA GLY A 96 6.20 -21.43 -7.92
C GLY A 96 5.65 -20.86 -9.24
N TYR A 97 4.47 -20.23 -9.21
CA TYR A 97 3.92 -19.55 -10.39
C TYR A 97 4.82 -18.41 -10.86
N TYR A 98 5.28 -17.57 -9.94
CA TYR A 98 6.14 -16.43 -10.28
C TYR A 98 7.54 -16.85 -10.71
N LEU A 99 8.08 -17.93 -10.13
CA LEU A 99 9.38 -18.49 -10.51
C LEU A 99 9.34 -19.11 -11.91
N LEU A 100 8.23 -19.75 -12.28
CA LEU A 100 7.99 -20.25 -13.63
C LEU A 100 7.87 -19.11 -14.64
N GLU A 101 7.04 -18.11 -14.37
CA GLU A 101 6.84 -16.94 -15.23
C GLU A 101 8.13 -16.11 -15.42
N ALA A 102 9.03 -16.13 -14.44
CA ALA A 102 10.34 -15.50 -14.55
C ALA A 102 11.36 -16.33 -15.36
N GLY A 103 10.98 -17.50 -15.89
CA GLY A 103 11.90 -18.40 -16.59
C GLY A 103 12.98 -19.02 -15.71
N LEU A 104 12.84 -18.91 -14.38
CA LEU A 104 13.78 -19.41 -13.36
C LEU A 104 13.53 -20.88 -13.02
N LEU A 105 12.32 -21.37 -13.27
CA LEU A 105 11.97 -22.78 -13.19
C LEU A 105 11.24 -23.20 -14.45
N THR A 106 11.39 -24.46 -14.84
CA THR A 106 10.56 -25.09 -15.89
C THR A 106 9.32 -25.74 -15.28
N GLU A 107 8.31 -26.04 -16.12
CA GLU A 107 7.12 -26.77 -15.68
C GLU A 107 7.45 -28.15 -15.09
N GLU A 108 8.44 -28.83 -15.66
CA GLU A 108 8.94 -30.11 -15.16
C GLU A 108 9.56 -29.95 -13.77
N GLN A 109 10.40 -28.94 -13.57
CA GLN A 109 11.00 -28.65 -12.26
C GLN A 109 9.93 -28.30 -11.22
N VAL A 110 8.94 -27.47 -11.59
CA VAL A 110 7.80 -27.14 -10.70
C VAL A 110 7.04 -28.41 -10.31
N THR A 111 6.74 -29.27 -11.28
CA THR A 111 6.02 -30.53 -11.04
C THR A 111 6.81 -31.47 -10.12
N SER A 112 8.12 -31.61 -10.36
CA SER A 112 9.03 -32.37 -9.50
C SER A 112 9.03 -31.83 -8.05
N ILE A 113 9.16 -30.51 -7.87
CA ILE A 113 9.13 -29.87 -6.55
C ILE A 113 7.79 -30.14 -5.84
N LEU A 114 6.67 -29.99 -6.54
CA LEU A 114 5.34 -30.22 -5.96
C LEU A 114 5.15 -31.67 -5.51
N ARG A 115 5.66 -32.63 -6.28
CA ARG A 115 5.62 -34.06 -5.92
C ARG A 115 6.42 -34.34 -4.65
N ILE A 116 7.59 -33.73 -4.49
CA ILE A 116 8.42 -33.83 -3.28
C ILE A 116 7.72 -33.14 -2.09
N GLN A 117 7.12 -31.97 -2.33
CA GLN A 117 6.41 -31.19 -1.31
C GLN A 117 5.24 -31.97 -0.69
N GLN A 118 4.46 -32.69 -1.51
CA GLN A 118 3.34 -33.50 -1.04
C GLN A 118 3.78 -34.65 -0.11
N LYS A 119 4.96 -35.23 -0.34
CA LYS A 119 5.48 -36.34 0.48
C LYS A 119 6.12 -35.89 1.79
N ASN A 120 6.78 -34.73 1.78
CA ASN A 120 7.72 -34.37 2.85
C ASN A 120 7.32 -33.11 3.65
N LYS A 121 6.19 -32.46 3.37
CA LYS A 121 5.71 -31.21 4.00
C LYS A 121 6.74 -30.05 4.01
N LYS A 122 7.82 -30.13 3.23
CA LYS A 122 8.86 -29.10 3.10
C LYS A 122 8.35 -27.91 2.28
N LEU A 123 8.95 -26.73 2.46
CA LEU A 123 8.57 -25.53 1.70
C LEU A 123 9.05 -25.63 0.24
N PHE A 124 8.22 -25.18 -0.70
CA PHE A 124 8.53 -25.20 -2.14
C PHE A 124 9.92 -24.63 -2.45
N GLY A 125 10.24 -23.45 -1.91
CA GLY A 125 11.53 -22.79 -2.15
C GLY A 125 12.72 -23.57 -1.58
N GLN A 126 12.58 -24.19 -0.41
CA GLN A 126 13.65 -25.02 0.18
C GLN A 126 13.95 -26.24 -0.68
N ILE A 127 12.92 -26.88 -1.23
CA ILE A 127 13.08 -28.02 -2.14
C ILE A 127 13.80 -27.55 -3.41
N ALA A 128 13.38 -26.43 -4.00
CA ALA A 128 14.02 -25.89 -5.21
C ALA A 128 15.52 -25.60 -5.02
N VAL A 129 15.92 -25.10 -3.85
CA VAL A 129 17.33 -24.89 -3.49
C VAL A 129 18.05 -26.21 -3.26
N THR A 130 17.45 -27.14 -2.53
CA THR A 130 18.05 -28.46 -2.24
C THR A 130 18.26 -29.29 -3.53
N GLN A 131 17.38 -29.13 -4.52
CA GLN A 131 17.51 -29.76 -5.84
C GLN A 131 18.49 -29.01 -6.78
N GLY A 132 19.06 -27.88 -6.34
CA GLY A 132 20.01 -27.09 -7.13
C GLY A 132 19.37 -26.26 -8.24
N TYR A 133 18.03 -26.18 -8.31
CA TYR A 133 17.34 -25.42 -9.36
C TYR A 133 17.42 -23.91 -9.13
N LEU A 134 17.47 -23.48 -7.87
CA LEU A 134 17.52 -22.06 -7.50
C LEU A 134 18.59 -21.80 -6.44
N LYS A 135 19.10 -20.57 -6.43
CA LYS A 135 19.92 -20.06 -5.32
C LYS A 135 19.02 -19.69 -4.14
N GLN A 136 19.54 -19.84 -2.92
CA GLN A 136 18.84 -19.41 -1.70
C GLN A 136 18.46 -17.92 -1.78
N GLN A 137 19.39 -17.08 -2.25
CA GLN A 137 19.17 -15.65 -2.44
C GLN A 137 17.97 -15.34 -3.35
N THR A 138 17.79 -16.11 -4.43
CA THR A 138 16.65 -15.93 -5.34
C THR A 138 15.33 -16.25 -4.63
N VAL A 139 15.28 -17.37 -3.90
CA VAL A 139 14.08 -17.72 -3.13
C VAL A 139 13.77 -16.66 -2.08
N ASP A 140 14.77 -16.23 -1.32
CA ASP A 140 14.63 -15.22 -0.27
C ASP A 140 14.14 -13.89 -0.82
N PHE A 141 14.64 -13.48 -1.98
CA PHE A 141 14.18 -12.30 -2.70
C PHE A 141 12.67 -12.38 -2.98
N PHE A 142 12.20 -13.45 -3.64
CA PHE A 142 10.77 -13.59 -3.96
C PHE A 142 9.92 -13.65 -2.69
N VAL A 143 10.33 -14.40 -1.67
CA VAL A 143 9.62 -14.48 -0.39
C VAL A 143 9.52 -13.09 0.26
N LYS A 144 10.62 -12.34 0.33
CA LYS A 144 10.67 -10.98 0.92
C LYS A 144 9.72 -10.02 0.22
N TYR A 145 9.77 -9.93 -1.10
CA TYR A 145 8.97 -8.96 -1.85
C TYR A 145 7.49 -9.35 -1.95
N LEU A 146 7.19 -10.64 -2.14
CA LEU A 146 5.81 -11.10 -2.20
C LEU A 146 5.13 -11.06 -0.81
N SER A 147 5.88 -11.30 0.27
CA SER A 147 5.35 -11.20 1.64
C SER A 147 5.30 -9.76 2.15
N SER A 148 6.23 -8.89 1.74
CA SER A 148 6.18 -7.47 2.12
C SER A 148 5.07 -6.72 1.40
N ALA A 149 4.71 -7.10 0.17
CA ALA A 149 3.50 -6.61 -0.49
C ALA A 149 2.25 -6.88 0.37
N LYS A 150 2.16 -8.09 0.95
CA LYS A 150 1.10 -8.47 1.91
C LYS A 150 1.22 -7.80 3.28
N ARG A 151 2.44 -7.57 3.79
CA ARG A 151 2.66 -6.92 5.09
C ARG A 151 2.34 -5.41 5.05
N ASN A 152 2.62 -4.76 3.92
CA ASN A 152 2.19 -3.38 3.71
C ASN A 152 0.66 -3.26 3.61
N GLU A 153 -0.08 -4.31 3.26
CA GLU A 153 -1.56 -4.35 3.36
C GLU A 153 -2.03 -4.44 4.82
N ILE A 154 -1.38 -5.25 5.68
CA ILE A 154 -1.70 -5.27 7.13
C ILE A 154 -1.51 -3.88 7.78
N VAL A 155 -0.62 -3.04 7.21
CA VAL A 155 -0.35 -1.66 7.64
C VAL A 155 -1.12 -0.60 6.81
N ARG A 156 -1.71 -0.98 5.65
CA ARG A 156 -2.42 -0.11 4.69
C ARG A 156 -3.81 -0.62 4.26
N ASP A 157 -4.49 -1.46 5.03
CA ASP A 157 -5.95 -1.26 5.16
C ASP A 157 -6.01 0.20 5.65
N ASP A 158 -6.51 1.12 4.84
CA ASP A 158 -6.47 2.54 5.20
C ASP A 158 -7.10 2.67 6.60
N SER A 159 -6.41 3.27 7.56
CA SER A 159 -6.94 3.36 8.93
C SER A 159 -8.32 4.05 8.91
N LEU A 160 -8.62 4.87 7.91
CA LEU A 160 -9.97 5.39 7.64
C LEU A 160 -10.97 4.30 7.22
N GLU A 161 -10.60 3.39 6.32
CA GLU A 161 -11.46 2.28 5.90
C GLU A 161 -11.71 1.30 7.04
N ARG A 162 -10.68 1.00 7.85
CA ARG A 162 -10.86 0.19 9.08
C ARG A 162 -11.75 0.90 10.09
N ALA A 163 -11.57 2.20 10.27
CA ALA A 163 -12.44 2.99 11.14
C ALA A 163 -13.90 2.94 10.68
N GLU A 164 -14.15 3.09 9.38
CA GLU A 164 -15.49 2.94 8.80
C GLU A 164 -16.06 1.53 9.03
N ARG A 165 -15.24 0.48 8.85
CA ARG A 165 -15.66 -0.91 9.06
C ARG A 165 -16.01 -1.16 10.52
N TYR A 166 -15.16 -0.75 11.46
CA TYR A 166 -15.43 -0.86 12.90
C TYR A 166 -16.68 -0.09 13.30
N PHE A 167 -16.85 1.11 12.76
CA PHE A 167 -18.06 1.91 12.96
C PHE A 167 -19.32 1.18 12.50
N LYS A 168 -19.31 0.58 11.29
CA LYS A 168 -20.41 -0.25 10.76
C LYS A 168 -20.69 -1.47 11.65
N LEU A 169 -19.66 -2.06 12.25
CA LEU A 169 -19.77 -3.16 13.21
C LEU A 169 -20.18 -2.70 14.63
N ARG A 170 -20.48 -1.41 14.82
CA ARG A 170 -20.79 -0.77 16.12
C ARG A 170 -19.63 -0.82 17.13
N ASP A 171 -18.42 -1.17 16.69
CA ASP A 171 -17.20 -1.06 17.49
C ASP A 171 -16.65 0.37 17.41
N LEU A 172 -17.25 1.27 18.19
CA LEU A 172 -16.87 2.68 18.19
C LEU A 172 -15.45 2.89 18.74
N GLN A 173 -15.00 2.06 19.68
CA GLN A 173 -13.68 2.19 20.29
C GLN A 173 -12.57 1.75 19.32
N GLY A 174 -12.77 0.64 18.61
CA GLY A 174 -11.89 0.22 17.52
C GLY A 174 -11.81 1.28 16.41
N ALA A 175 -12.95 1.87 16.04
CA ALA A 175 -12.97 2.95 15.06
C ALA A 175 -12.19 4.20 15.52
N MET A 176 -12.33 4.61 16.78
CA MET A 176 -11.60 5.75 17.34
C MET A 176 -10.08 5.50 17.40
N LEU A 177 -9.65 4.28 17.72
CA LEU A 177 -8.23 3.91 17.73
C LEU A 177 -7.60 4.08 16.34
N GLU A 178 -8.29 3.61 15.32
CA GLU A 178 -7.84 3.74 13.93
C GLU A 178 -7.78 5.19 13.47
N LEU A 179 -8.79 6.01 13.80
CA LEU A 179 -8.81 7.44 13.47
C LEU A 179 -7.68 8.20 14.17
N ARG A 180 -7.30 7.79 15.39
CA ARG A 180 -6.14 8.38 16.09
C ARG A 180 -4.84 8.09 15.35
N GLU A 181 -4.68 6.88 14.79
CA GLU A 181 -3.51 6.56 13.97
C GLU A 181 -3.49 7.38 12.67
N VAL A 182 -4.64 7.66 12.06
CA VAL A 182 -4.72 8.57 10.90
C VAL A 182 -4.21 9.95 11.30
N LEU A 183 -4.74 10.52 12.39
CA LEU A 183 -4.37 11.86 12.85
C LEU A 183 -2.94 11.96 13.38
N ARG A 184 -2.36 10.86 13.87
CA ARG A 184 -0.95 10.79 14.26
C ARG A 184 -0.01 10.93 13.07
N ARG A 185 -0.42 10.40 11.91
CA ARG A 185 0.36 10.48 10.65
C ARG A 185 0.11 11.80 9.93
N ASP A 186 -1.15 12.21 9.87
CA ASP A 186 -1.61 13.43 9.24
C ASP A 186 -2.66 14.12 10.13
N GLY A 187 -2.19 15.07 10.93
CA GLY A 187 -3.06 15.85 11.82
C GLY A 187 -4.06 16.75 11.09
N ASN A 188 -3.90 16.92 9.77
CA ASN A 188 -4.76 17.75 8.92
C ASN A 188 -5.67 16.89 8.01
N ASN A 189 -5.96 15.64 8.40
CA ASN A 189 -6.81 14.76 7.63
C ASN A 189 -8.31 15.07 7.83
N GLY A 190 -8.91 15.78 6.87
CA GLY A 190 -10.33 16.19 6.94
C GLY A 190 -11.33 15.03 7.05
N MET A 191 -11.02 13.85 6.48
CA MET A 191 -11.87 12.67 6.55
C MET A 191 -11.86 12.04 7.94
N ALA A 192 -10.71 12.00 8.61
CA ALA A 192 -10.60 11.48 9.98
C ALA A 192 -11.41 12.34 10.96
N HIS A 193 -11.35 13.67 10.82
CA HIS A 193 -12.19 14.58 11.59
C HIS A 193 -13.69 14.38 11.29
N ALA A 194 -14.08 14.08 10.04
CA ALA A 194 -15.47 13.78 9.71
C ALA A 194 -15.97 12.49 10.37
N TRP A 195 -15.17 11.42 10.38
CA TRP A 195 -15.53 10.18 11.07
C TRP A 195 -15.62 10.36 12.58
N LEU A 196 -14.69 11.08 13.21
CA LEU A 196 -14.75 11.40 14.64
C LEU A 196 -16.01 12.22 14.97
N THR A 197 -16.40 13.16 14.10
CA THR A 197 -17.67 13.89 14.25
C THR A 197 -18.85 12.94 14.35
N ARG A 198 -18.93 11.98 13.43
CA ARG A 198 -20.03 11.01 13.38
C ARG A 198 -20.05 10.09 14.61
N ILE A 199 -18.88 9.63 15.05
CA ILE A 199 -18.76 8.79 16.25
C ILE A 199 -19.21 9.55 17.50
N TYR A 200 -18.75 10.79 17.69
CA TYR A 200 -19.14 11.59 18.85
C TYR A 200 -20.63 11.96 18.84
N LEU A 201 -21.23 12.18 17.67
CA LEU A 201 -22.68 12.35 17.56
C LEU A 201 -23.46 11.11 18.03
N GLU A 202 -23.04 9.91 17.63
CA GLU A 202 -23.69 8.67 18.08
C GLU A 202 -23.54 8.44 19.59
N GLN A 203 -22.46 8.96 20.19
CA GLN A 203 -22.23 8.92 21.63
C GLN A 203 -22.94 10.05 22.40
N GLY A 204 -23.66 10.95 21.71
CA GLY A 204 -24.31 12.12 22.33
C GLY A 204 -23.33 13.21 22.78
N GLN A 205 -22.06 13.12 22.39
CA GLN A 205 -21.00 14.07 22.77
C GLN A 205 -20.93 15.23 21.75
N GLU A 206 -22.00 16.04 21.72
CA GLU A 206 -22.18 17.09 20.71
C GLU A 206 -21.04 18.13 20.70
N SER A 207 -20.51 18.49 21.87
CA SER A 207 -19.41 19.47 21.99
C SER A 207 -18.15 19.00 21.25
N LEU A 208 -17.75 17.74 21.44
CA LEU A 208 -16.60 17.13 20.76
C LEU A 208 -16.88 16.93 19.27
N ALA A 209 -18.09 16.50 18.92
CA ALA A 209 -18.51 16.40 17.52
C ALA A 209 -18.36 17.75 16.79
N LYS A 210 -18.77 18.85 17.43
CA LYS A 210 -18.66 20.21 16.86
C LYS A 210 -17.22 20.63 16.58
N VAL A 211 -16.28 20.28 17.47
CA VAL A 211 -14.84 20.57 17.29
C VAL A 211 -14.32 19.89 16.02
N HIS A 212 -14.55 18.58 15.91
CA HIS A 212 -14.10 17.81 14.75
C HIS A 212 -14.81 18.22 13.46
N LEU A 213 -16.10 18.59 13.51
CA LEU A 213 -16.83 19.05 12.33
C LEU A 213 -16.22 20.34 11.76
N LYS A 214 -15.83 21.28 12.62
CA LYS A 214 -15.19 22.53 12.21
C LYS A 214 -13.88 22.25 11.46
N GLN A 215 -13.07 21.31 11.96
CA GLN A 215 -11.82 20.90 11.30
C GLN A 215 -12.09 20.20 9.97
N ALA A 216 -13.04 19.25 9.92
CA ALA A 216 -13.40 18.52 8.72
C ALA A 216 -13.83 19.46 7.57
N ILE A 217 -14.65 20.46 7.88
CA ILE A 217 -15.13 21.46 6.90
C ILE A 217 -13.98 22.36 6.44
N ALA A 218 -13.10 22.79 7.34
CA ALA A 218 -11.96 23.64 6.99
C ALA A 218 -10.95 22.92 6.07
N LEU A 219 -10.72 21.63 6.32
CA LEU A 219 -9.72 20.82 5.62
C LEU A 219 -10.24 20.21 4.31
N SER A 220 -11.53 19.88 4.23
CA SER A 220 -12.10 19.12 3.11
C SER A 220 -13.55 19.53 2.77
N PRO A 221 -13.81 20.81 2.46
CA PRO A 221 -15.17 21.35 2.31
C PRO A 221 -15.98 20.72 1.17
N ASN A 222 -15.31 20.24 0.12
CA ASN A 222 -15.95 19.73 -1.09
C ASN A 222 -16.20 18.23 -1.09
N GLN A 223 -15.69 17.50 -0.09
CA GLN A 223 -15.90 16.06 0.00
C GLN A 223 -17.35 15.71 0.35
N LYS A 224 -17.92 14.73 -0.37
CA LYS A 224 -19.31 14.29 -0.19
C LYS A 224 -19.60 13.87 1.25
N PHE A 225 -18.73 13.05 1.83
CA PHE A 225 -18.90 12.56 3.20
C PHE A 225 -18.89 13.68 4.26
N VAL A 226 -18.05 14.71 4.08
CA VAL A 226 -17.99 15.88 4.98
C VAL A 226 -19.30 16.67 4.90
N LYS A 227 -19.84 16.87 3.69
CA LYS A 227 -21.15 17.52 3.47
C LYS A 227 -22.28 16.72 4.13
N ASP A 228 -22.28 15.40 3.97
CA ASP A 228 -23.28 14.50 4.57
C ASP A 228 -23.20 14.53 6.10
N THR A 229 -21.99 14.46 6.66
CA THR A 229 -21.75 14.55 8.10
C THR A 229 -22.20 15.89 8.67
N LYS A 230 -21.95 17.00 7.96
CA LYS A 230 -22.44 18.33 8.31
C LYS A 230 -23.96 18.35 8.36
N LYS A 231 -24.63 17.83 7.33
CA LYS A 231 -26.10 17.75 7.28
C LYS A 231 -26.65 16.94 8.44
N GLN A 232 -26.03 15.80 8.77
CA GLN A 232 -26.42 14.95 9.88
C GLN A 232 -26.27 15.64 11.24
N PHE A 233 -25.17 16.38 11.46
CA PHE A 233 -24.95 17.14 12.70
C PHE A 233 -26.07 18.15 12.95
N PHE A 234 -26.41 18.97 11.95
CA PHE A 234 -27.48 19.97 12.09
C PHE A 234 -28.88 19.36 12.16
N ALA A 235 -29.10 18.21 11.51
CA ALA A 235 -30.37 17.49 11.61
C ALA A 235 -30.57 16.90 13.02
N ALA A 236 -29.50 16.42 13.67
CA ALA A 236 -29.54 15.90 15.03
C ALA A 236 -29.69 17.03 16.09
N ALA A 237 -29.19 18.23 15.80
CA ALA A 237 -29.29 19.40 16.68
C ALA A 237 -30.64 20.13 16.64
N LEU A 238 -31.53 19.79 15.69
CA LEU A 238 -32.90 20.31 15.67
C LEU A 238 -33.69 19.60 16.79
N PRO A 239 -34.30 20.34 17.73
CA PRO A 239 -35.21 19.72 18.68
C PRO A 239 -36.33 19.05 17.90
N SER A 240 -36.58 17.77 18.16
CA SER A 240 -37.75 17.08 17.64
C SER A 240 -38.99 17.92 17.98
N THR A 241 -39.63 18.48 16.96
CA THR A 241 -40.85 19.31 17.07
C THR A 241 -42.06 18.53 17.63
N SER A 242 -41.86 17.30 18.10
CA SER A 242 -42.86 16.45 18.74
C SER A 242 -43.18 16.84 20.20
N LYS A 243 -42.36 17.66 20.88
CA LYS A 243 -42.61 18.06 22.28
C LYS A 243 -43.20 19.47 22.49
N LEU A 244 -43.32 20.29 21.45
CA LEU A 244 -43.84 21.67 21.56
C LEU A 244 -45.36 21.82 21.30
N ARG A 245 -46.08 20.71 21.04
CA ARG A 245 -47.51 20.73 20.68
C ARG A 245 -48.48 20.30 21.78
N THR A 246 -47.98 19.92 22.96
CA THR A 246 -48.83 19.47 24.08
C THR A 246 -49.17 20.53 25.12
N GLU A 247 -48.45 21.66 25.18
CA GLU A 247 -48.77 22.73 26.17
C GLU A 247 -49.57 23.90 25.60
N ALA A 248 -49.74 24.00 24.28
CA ALA A 248 -50.50 25.09 23.65
C ALA A 248 -52.02 24.81 23.51
N LYS A 249 -52.55 23.69 24.06
CA LYS A 249 -53.97 23.31 23.92
C LYS A 249 -54.78 23.25 25.22
N SER A 250 -54.23 23.63 26.38
CA SER A 250 -54.99 23.74 27.63
C SER A 250 -55.48 25.15 27.98
N ALA A 251 -55.09 26.19 27.21
CA ALA A 251 -55.43 27.59 27.54
C ALA A 251 -56.61 28.20 26.75
N GLN A 252 -57.32 27.43 25.92
CA GLN A 252 -58.53 27.92 25.24
C GLN A 252 -59.60 26.84 25.19
N ARG A 253 -60.41 26.77 26.25
CA ARG A 253 -61.84 26.39 26.19
C ARG A 253 -62.51 26.57 27.56
N GLY A 254 -63.24 27.67 27.67
CA GLY A 254 -64.23 27.97 28.70
C GLY A 254 -64.48 29.47 28.61
N SER A 255 -65.67 30.00 28.34
CA SER A 255 -67.00 29.46 28.15
C SER A 255 -67.78 30.60 27.49
N TRP A 256 -68.53 30.35 26.42
CA TRP A 256 -69.49 31.33 25.89
C TRP A 256 -70.89 30.99 26.41
N LEU A 257 -71.55 32.03 26.94
CA LEU A 257 -72.99 32.29 27.08
C LEU A 257 -73.73 31.61 28.25
N ARG A 258 -74.43 32.44 29.06
CA ARG A 258 -75.90 32.41 29.34
C ARG A 258 -76.27 33.55 30.33
N PHE A 259 -76.98 34.59 29.86
CA PHE A 259 -78.39 34.98 30.15
C PHE A 259 -78.61 35.85 31.38
N GLY A 260 -79.46 36.89 31.23
CA GLY A 260 -80.16 37.59 32.31
C GLY A 260 -80.01 39.09 32.25
#